data_AF-A0A5S4F501-F1
#
_entry.id   AF-A0A5S4F501-F1
#
_cell.length_a   1.000
_cell.length_b   1.000
_cell.length_c   1.000
_cell.angle_alpha   90.00
_cell.angle_beta   90.00
_cell.angle_gamma   90.00
#
_symmetry.space_group_name_H-M   'P 1'
#
loop_
_entity.id
_entity.type
_entity.pdbx_description
1 polymer ?
#
loop_
_entity_poly.entity_id
_entity_poly.type
_entity_poly.pdbx_seq_one_letter_code
_entity_poly.pdbx_strand_id
1 'polypeptide(L)'
;MSTVYDPFATAEFAVEILDGETLIGRTEPTRDPSYAAQALRKLSYAYPGSRIAWRSHPRNEWTALDEAGLDRMAYQRTASVVAFLIGEGLAKVNWSLSSTRPNDINGHLVGNEDPREALKAYADLLGGEVTDSPHLNGKVQIKAAGAYHGLSVEVWDLITPEQSADQAEAVSV
;
A
#
# COMPACT_ATOMS: atom_id res chain seq x y z
N MET A 1 11.09 17.72 3.13
CA MET A 1 10.29 16.51 3.38
C MET A 1 8.87 16.94 3.71
N SER A 2 7.94 16.78 2.77
CA SER A 2 6.51 16.95 3.02
C SER A 2 6.04 15.76 3.85
N THR A 3 5.50 16.00 5.05
CA THR A 3 4.85 14.92 5.83
C THR A 3 3.51 14.61 5.17
N VAL A 4 3.45 13.46 4.48
CA VAL A 4 2.20 12.86 4.03
C VAL A 4 1.25 12.76 5.21
N TYR A 5 0.07 13.39 5.11
CA TYR A 5 -0.97 13.27 6.12
C TYR A 5 -1.56 11.86 6.03
N ASP A 6 -1.10 11.00 6.94
CA ASP A 6 -1.72 9.71 7.21
C ASP A 6 -2.53 9.87 8.52
N PRO A 7 -3.88 9.93 8.45
CA PRO A 7 -4.73 10.10 9.63
C PRO A 7 -4.60 8.91 10.62
N PHE A 8 -3.93 7.84 10.22
CA PHE A 8 -3.67 6.64 11.01
C PHE A 8 -2.18 6.44 11.33
N ALA A 9 -1.29 7.38 11.00
CA ALA A 9 0.16 7.26 11.29
C ALA A 9 0.47 7.02 12.78
N THR A 10 -0.37 7.56 13.64
CA THR A 10 -0.28 7.43 15.11
C THR A 10 -1.36 6.51 15.67
N ALA A 11 -2.04 5.74 14.82
CA ALA A 11 -2.99 4.75 15.29
C ALA A 11 -2.22 3.63 16.01
N GLU A 12 -2.77 3.21 17.14
CA GLU A 12 -2.28 2.06 17.87
C GLU A 12 -3.37 1.00 17.92
N PHE A 13 -2.97 -0.24 17.77
CA PHE A 13 -3.80 -1.43 17.74
C PHE A 13 -3.44 -2.30 18.93
N ALA A 14 -4.45 -2.91 19.55
CA ALA A 14 -4.28 -3.91 20.59
C ALA A 14 -5.39 -4.96 20.45
N VAL A 15 -5.21 -6.12 21.05
CA VAL A 15 -6.29 -7.10 21.20
C VAL A 15 -6.93 -6.88 22.56
N GLU A 16 -8.22 -6.60 22.57
CA GLU A 16 -9.07 -6.70 23.75
C GLU A 16 -9.31 -8.17 24.06
N ILE A 17 -8.84 -8.60 25.23
CA ILE A 17 -9.02 -9.96 25.72
C ILE A 17 -10.32 -9.99 26.52
N LEU A 18 -11.28 -10.77 26.04
CA LEU A 18 -12.64 -10.82 26.57
C LEU A 18 -12.95 -12.23 27.11
N ASP A 19 -13.51 -12.28 28.31
CA ASP A 19 -14.13 -13.48 28.90
C ASP A 19 -15.65 -13.27 28.97
N GLY A 20 -16.37 -13.88 28.04
CA GLY A 20 -17.76 -13.51 27.73
C GLY A 20 -17.87 -12.04 27.31
N GLU A 21 -18.67 -11.26 28.02
CA GLU A 21 -18.82 -9.81 27.81
C GLU A 21 -17.81 -8.98 28.61
N THR A 22 -16.99 -9.62 29.47
CA THR A 22 -16.10 -8.92 30.40
C THR A 22 -14.74 -8.69 29.77
N LEU A 23 -14.32 -7.42 29.71
CA LEU A 23 -12.95 -7.07 29.33
C LEU A 23 -11.98 -7.42 30.48
N ILE A 24 -11.11 -8.40 30.26
CA ILE A 24 -10.13 -8.86 31.26
C ILE A 24 -8.73 -8.29 31.03
N GLY A 25 -8.44 -7.81 29.82
CA GLY A 25 -7.14 -7.19 29.53
C GLY A 25 -7.00 -6.70 28.10
N ARG A 26 -5.84 -6.10 27.81
CA ARG A 26 -5.41 -5.74 26.46
C ARG A 26 -3.97 -6.17 26.25
N THR A 27 -3.61 -6.56 25.04
CA THR A 27 -2.20 -6.75 24.67
C THR A 27 -1.46 -5.41 24.64
N GLU A 28 -0.14 -5.46 24.61
CA GLU A 28 0.68 -4.27 24.38
C GLU A 28 0.25 -3.59 23.06
N PRO A 29 0.03 -2.25 23.06
CA PRO A 29 -0.29 -1.50 21.85
C PRO A 29 0.83 -1.59 20.81
N THR A 30 0.45 -1.72 19.54
CA THR A 30 1.36 -1.74 18.39
C THR A 30 0.86 -0.81 17.29
N ARG A 31 1.77 -0.25 16.49
CA ARG A 31 1.40 0.52 15.29
C ARG A 31 1.20 -0.35 14.04
N ASP A 32 1.53 -1.64 14.13
CA ASP A 32 1.36 -2.60 13.04
C ASP A 32 0.11 -3.45 13.29
N PRO A 33 -0.96 -3.28 12.49
CA PRO A 33 -2.20 -4.06 12.64
C PRO A 33 -2.01 -5.56 12.41
N SER A 34 -0.95 -5.97 11.68
CA SER A 34 -0.62 -7.37 11.44
C SER A 34 -0.25 -8.10 12.73
N TYR A 35 0.46 -7.43 13.65
CA TYR A 35 0.78 -7.97 14.96
C TYR A 35 -0.49 -8.19 15.80
N ALA A 36 -1.42 -7.23 15.80
CA ALA A 36 -2.70 -7.38 16.50
C ALA A 36 -3.53 -8.54 15.91
N ALA A 37 -3.56 -8.69 14.58
CA ALA A 37 -4.23 -9.81 13.92
C ALA A 37 -3.58 -11.17 14.22
N GLN A 38 -2.26 -11.23 14.35
CA GLN A 38 -1.58 -12.45 14.79
C GLN A 38 -1.84 -12.76 16.27
N ALA A 39 -1.85 -11.75 17.13
CA ALA A 39 -2.17 -11.91 18.54
C ALA A 39 -3.61 -12.39 18.74
N LEU A 40 -4.57 -11.82 18.00
CA LEU A 40 -5.97 -12.24 18.05
C LEU A 40 -6.11 -13.72 17.65
N ARG A 41 -5.45 -14.16 16.57
CA ARG A 41 -5.45 -15.57 16.15
C ARG A 41 -4.91 -16.53 17.20
N LYS A 42 -3.94 -16.10 18.02
CA LYS A 42 -3.41 -16.91 19.12
C LYS A 42 -4.38 -16.95 20.31
N LEU A 43 -5.04 -15.83 20.60
CA LEU A 43 -5.92 -15.66 21.75
C LEU A 43 -7.32 -16.23 21.51
N SER A 44 -7.80 -16.28 20.27
CA SER A 44 -9.16 -16.69 19.92
C SER A 44 -9.52 -18.12 20.37
N TYR A 45 -8.52 -18.98 20.57
CA TYR A 45 -8.75 -20.32 21.10
C TYR A 45 -9.15 -20.30 22.59
N ALA A 46 -8.42 -19.51 23.41
CA ALA A 46 -8.66 -19.43 24.85
C ALA A 46 -9.73 -18.39 25.22
N TYR A 47 -9.86 -17.34 24.40
CA TYR A 47 -10.75 -16.20 24.61
C TYR A 47 -11.48 -15.86 23.31
N PRO A 48 -12.52 -16.65 22.93
CA PRO A 48 -13.19 -16.52 21.63
C PRO A 48 -13.87 -15.17 21.40
N GLY A 49 -14.26 -14.47 22.48
CA GLY A 49 -14.86 -13.13 22.41
C GLY A 49 -13.86 -12.01 22.12
N SER A 50 -12.55 -12.30 22.13
CA SER A 50 -11.50 -11.29 21.94
C SER A 50 -11.61 -10.62 20.57
N ARG A 51 -11.20 -9.36 20.49
CA ARG A 51 -11.30 -8.55 19.27
C ARG A 51 -10.17 -7.55 19.16
N ILE A 52 -9.89 -7.08 17.95
CA ILE A 52 -8.95 -5.98 17.76
C ILE A 52 -9.64 -4.69 18.17
N ALA A 53 -8.93 -3.84 18.89
CA ALA A 53 -9.30 -2.45 19.12
C ALA A 53 -8.19 -1.54 18.63
N TRP A 54 -8.56 -0.32 18.27
CA TRP A 54 -7.63 0.73 17.90
C TRP A 54 -7.89 2.00 18.69
N ARG A 55 -6.89 2.85 18.79
CA ARG A 55 -7.02 4.22 19.24
C ARG A 55 -6.26 5.14 18.30
N SER A 56 -6.79 6.34 18.09
CA SER A 56 -6.09 7.42 17.40
C SER A 56 -5.81 8.57 18.37
N HIS A 57 -4.65 9.20 18.21
CA HIS A 57 -4.41 10.51 18.81
C HIS A 57 -5.21 11.58 18.06
N PRO A 58 -5.79 12.58 18.77
CA PRO A 58 -5.72 12.83 20.20
C PRO A 58 -6.85 12.17 21.02
N ARG A 59 -7.77 11.43 20.39
CA ARG A 59 -8.99 10.94 21.06
C ARG A 59 -8.69 9.97 22.21
N ASN A 60 -7.55 9.27 22.19
CA ASN A 60 -7.06 8.37 23.26
C ASN A 60 -8.06 7.27 23.72
N GLU A 61 -9.21 7.15 23.08
CA GLU A 61 -10.24 6.14 23.36
C GLU A 61 -10.02 4.91 22.48
N TRP A 62 -10.10 3.74 23.11
CA TRP A 62 -10.06 2.46 22.41
C TRP A 62 -11.43 2.14 21.81
N THR A 63 -11.46 1.95 20.50
CA THR A 63 -12.65 1.55 19.74
C THR A 63 -12.42 0.15 19.20
N ALA A 64 -13.39 -0.74 19.38
CA ALA A 64 -13.33 -2.07 18.79
C ALA A 64 -13.42 -1.99 17.26
N LEU A 65 -12.67 -2.85 16.57
CA LEU A 65 -12.72 -3.02 15.13
C LEU A 65 -13.24 -4.40 14.79
N ASP A 66 -14.21 -4.42 13.90
CA ASP A 66 -14.52 -5.59 13.09
C ASP A 66 -13.58 -5.65 11.87
N GLU A 67 -13.64 -6.77 11.14
CA GLU A 67 -12.84 -6.98 9.92
C GLU A 67 -13.11 -5.89 8.87
N ALA A 68 -14.38 -5.52 8.69
CA ALA A 68 -14.78 -4.42 7.80
C ALA A 68 -14.21 -3.05 8.23
N GLY A 69 -13.99 -2.84 9.53
CA GLY A 69 -13.35 -1.66 10.08
C GLY A 69 -11.85 -1.61 9.74
N LEU A 70 -11.15 -2.73 9.86
CA LEU A 70 -9.74 -2.84 9.49
C LEU A 70 -9.52 -2.56 8.00
N ASP A 71 -10.37 -3.14 7.14
CA ASP A 71 -10.32 -2.90 5.70
C ASP A 71 -10.57 -1.43 5.37
N ARG A 72 -11.61 -0.82 5.97
CA ARG A 72 -11.90 0.61 5.78
C ARG A 72 -10.71 1.50 6.14
N MET A 73 -10.03 1.21 7.26
CA MET A 73 -8.83 1.95 7.66
C MET A 73 -7.69 1.77 6.65
N ALA A 74 -7.43 0.54 6.20
CA ALA A 74 -6.41 0.27 5.20
C ALA A 74 -6.70 0.99 3.87
N TYR A 75 -7.96 0.98 3.40
CA TYR A 75 -8.37 1.70 2.19
C TYR A 75 -8.25 3.22 2.35
N GLN A 76 -8.65 3.78 3.49
CA GLN A 76 -8.52 5.23 3.74
C GLN A 76 -7.05 5.65 3.76
N ARG A 77 -6.18 4.89 4.43
CA ARG A 77 -4.73 5.11 4.40
C ARG A 77 -4.18 5.04 2.99
N THR A 78 -4.57 4.02 2.23
CA THR A 78 -4.15 3.82 0.85
C THR A 78 -4.59 5.01 -0.03
N ALA A 79 -5.84 5.45 0.09
CA ALA A 79 -6.37 6.59 -0.65
C ALA A 79 -5.65 7.91 -0.32
N SER A 80 -5.32 8.16 0.96
CA SER A 80 -4.55 9.34 1.37
C SER A 80 -3.17 9.34 0.73
N VAL A 81 -2.43 8.24 0.79
CA VAL A 81 -1.09 8.15 0.19
C VAL A 81 -1.13 8.29 -1.34
N VAL A 82 -2.14 7.73 -2.01
CA VAL A 82 -2.36 7.92 -3.46
C VAL A 82 -2.59 9.40 -3.79
N ALA A 83 -3.38 10.12 -2.99
CA ALA A 83 -3.61 11.54 -3.22
C ALA A 83 -2.30 12.35 -3.15
N PHE A 84 -1.36 11.96 -2.28
CA PHE A 84 -0.03 12.55 -2.23
C PHE A 84 0.81 12.18 -3.46
N LEU A 85 0.83 10.90 -3.88
CA LEU A 85 1.51 10.48 -5.11
C LEU A 85 1.02 11.25 -6.34
N ILE A 86 -0.28 11.52 -6.44
CA ILE A 86 -0.87 12.36 -7.50
C ILE A 86 -0.35 13.80 -7.40
N GLY A 87 -0.15 14.30 -6.18
CA GLY A 87 0.34 15.65 -5.89
C GLY A 87 1.83 15.87 -6.18
N GLU A 88 2.64 14.81 -6.34
CA GLU A 88 4.08 14.92 -6.66
C GLU A 88 4.33 15.54 -8.05
N GLY A 89 3.29 15.69 -8.89
CA GLY A 89 3.39 16.39 -10.18
C GLY A 89 4.15 15.61 -11.25
N LEU A 90 4.31 14.29 -11.05
CA LEU A 90 4.89 13.38 -12.03
C LEU A 90 3.93 13.11 -13.22
N ALA A 91 4.40 12.33 -14.18
CA ALA A 91 3.66 11.99 -15.40
C ALA A 91 2.23 11.49 -15.11
N LYS A 92 1.31 11.67 -16.06
CA LYS A 92 -0.10 11.30 -15.85
C LYS A 92 -0.25 9.79 -15.67
N VAL A 93 -0.77 9.38 -14.52
CA VAL A 93 -1.07 7.99 -14.18
C VAL A 93 -2.55 7.84 -13.86
N ASN A 94 -3.16 6.79 -14.40
CA ASN A 94 -4.47 6.30 -13.98
C ASN A 94 -4.28 5.32 -12.82
N TRP A 95 -4.59 5.78 -11.60
CA TRP A 95 -4.40 5.03 -10.38
C TRP A 95 -5.59 4.12 -10.09
N SER A 96 -5.29 2.91 -9.62
CA SER A 96 -6.25 1.92 -9.18
C SER A 96 -5.83 1.32 -7.84
N LEU A 97 -6.81 1.13 -6.96
CA LEU A 97 -6.64 0.47 -5.68
C LEU A 97 -7.01 -1.00 -5.84
N SER A 98 -6.20 -1.91 -5.29
CA SER A 98 -6.59 -3.31 -5.28
C SER A 98 -7.81 -3.52 -4.38
N SER A 99 -8.85 -4.19 -4.90
CA SER A 99 -10.03 -4.58 -4.13
C SER A 99 -9.81 -5.80 -3.24
N THR A 100 -8.70 -6.52 -3.42
CA THR A 100 -8.40 -7.79 -2.72
C THR A 100 -7.11 -7.75 -1.91
N ARG A 101 -6.26 -6.73 -2.13
CA ARG A 101 -5.00 -6.54 -1.41
C ARG A 101 -4.95 -5.11 -0.87
N PRO A 102 -5.46 -4.88 0.36
CA PRO A 102 -5.32 -3.58 1.01
C PRO A 102 -3.84 -3.18 1.08
N ASN A 103 -3.53 -1.89 0.88
CA ASN A 103 -2.18 -1.33 0.77
C ASN A 103 -1.43 -1.63 -0.55
N ASP A 104 -2.10 -2.20 -1.56
CA ASP A 104 -1.54 -2.41 -2.90
C ASP A 104 -2.15 -1.42 -3.91
N ILE A 105 -1.30 -0.62 -4.54
CA ILE A 105 -1.66 0.43 -5.49
C ILE A 105 -1.05 0.11 -6.85
N ASN A 106 -1.88 0.17 -7.89
CA ASN A 106 -1.44 -0.04 -9.26
C ASN A 106 -1.76 1.21 -10.10
N GLY A 107 -0.77 1.74 -10.80
CA GLY A 107 -0.89 2.88 -11.70
C GLY A 107 -0.59 2.49 -13.14
N HIS A 108 -1.43 2.90 -14.09
CA HIS A 108 -1.13 2.79 -15.52
C HIS A 108 -0.76 4.17 -16.08
N LEU A 109 0.39 4.31 -16.73
CA LEU A 109 0.77 5.56 -17.40
C LEU A 109 -0.19 5.90 -18.55
N VAL A 110 -0.54 7.18 -18.70
CA VAL A 110 -1.49 7.64 -19.71
C VAL A 110 -0.86 8.71 -20.60
N GLY A 111 -0.72 8.38 -21.89
CA GLY A 111 -0.41 9.34 -22.94
C GLY A 111 1.00 9.95 -22.87
N ASN A 112 1.98 9.18 -22.42
CA ASN A 112 3.38 9.60 -22.43
C ASN A 112 4.07 9.17 -23.74
N GLU A 113 4.80 10.10 -24.35
CA GLU A 113 5.59 9.83 -25.57
C GLU A 113 6.83 8.97 -25.27
N ASP A 114 7.41 9.13 -24.08
CA ASP A 114 8.46 8.26 -23.54
C ASP A 114 8.01 7.64 -22.20
N PRO A 115 7.31 6.50 -22.23
CA PRO A 115 6.85 5.80 -21.03
C PRO A 115 7.99 5.36 -20.11
N ARG A 116 9.18 5.07 -20.65
CA ARG A 116 10.27 4.48 -19.86
C ARG A 116 10.98 5.54 -19.03
N GLU A 117 11.24 6.71 -19.60
CA GLU A 117 11.78 7.84 -18.83
C GLU A 117 10.80 8.29 -17.74
N ALA A 118 9.50 8.31 -18.05
CA ALA A 118 8.47 8.56 -17.04
C ALA A 118 8.50 7.53 -15.90
N LEU A 119 8.67 6.23 -16.23
CA LEU A 119 8.80 5.18 -15.21
C LEU A 119 10.08 5.27 -14.39
N LYS A 120 11.19 5.81 -14.92
CA LYS A 120 12.41 6.02 -14.12
C LYS A 120 12.18 7.01 -12.99
N ALA A 121 11.48 8.11 -13.24
CA ALA A 121 11.13 9.07 -12.19
C ALA A 121 10.28 8.42 -11.08
N TYR A 122 9.39 7.49 -11.44
CA TYR A 122 8.67 6.68 -10.46
C TYR A 122 9.56 5.66 -9.76
N ALA A 123 10.48 4.99 -10.46
CA ALA A 123 11.42 4.06 -9.86
C ALA A 123 12.29 4.76 -8.79
N ASP A 124 12.80 5.96 -9.09
CA ASP A 124 13.56 6.79 -8.14
C ASP A 124 12.72 7.16 -6.91
N LEU A 125 11.47 7.57 -7.10
CA LEU A 125 10.55 7.92 -6.01
C LEU A 125 10.24 6.70 -5.11
N LEU A 126 10.05 5.54 -5.73
CA LEU A 126 9.65 4.30 -5.06
C LEU A 126 10.86 3.52 -4.49
N GLY A 127 12.09 3.96 -4.78
CA GLY A 127 13.32 3.27 -4.40
C GLY A 127 13.50 1.91 -5.08
N GLY A 128 13.05 1.80 -6.33
CA GLY A 128 13.10 0.57 -7.14
C GLY A 128 13.79 0.78 -8.49
N GLU A 129 13.61 -0.18 -9.39
CA GLU A 129 14.13 -0.13 -10.76
C GLU A 129 13.01 -0.38 -11.77
N VAL A 130 13.22 0.09 -13.01
CA VAL A 130 12.31 -0.23 -14.13
C VAL A 130 12.63 -1.64 -14.63
N THR A 131 11.61 -2.48 -14.68
CA THR A 131 11.72 -3.88 -15.13
C THR A 131 10.83 -4.14 -16.33
N ASP A 132 11.30 -5.03 -17.20
CA ASP A 132 10.58 -5.44 -18.40
C ASP A 132 10.09 -6.87 -18.23
N SER A 133 8.87 -7.12 -18.67
CA SER A 133 8.28 -8.45 -18.66
C SER A 133 7.48 -8.70 -19.94
N PRO A 134 7.57 -9.89 -20.54
CA PRO A 134 6.73 -10.23 -21.68
C PRO A 134 5.25 -10.10 -21.33
N HIS A 135 4.46 -9.50 -22.22
CA HIS A 135 3.02 -9.37 -22.08
C HIS A 135 2.28 -10.00 -23.26
N LEU A 136 0.97 -10.22 -23.09
CA LEU A 136 0.14 -10.80 -24.15
C LEU A 136 0.09 -9.90 -25.38
N ASN A 137 -0.21 -10.50 -26.54
CA ASN A 137 -0.36 -9.82 -27.83
C ASN A 137 0.92 -9.14 -28.35
N GLY A 138 2.09 -9.71 -28.05
CA GLY A 138 3.37 -9.22 -28.55
C GLY A 138 3.80 -7.87 -27.96
N LYS A 139 3.27 -7.51 -26.79
CA LYS A 139 3.62 -6.31 -26.04
C LYS A 139 4.68 -6.63 -24.98
N VAL A 140 5.41 -5.62 -24.54
CA VAL A 140 6.28 -5.69 -23.36
C VAL A 140 5.67 -4.81 -22.28
N GLN A 141 5.45 -5.36 -21.10
CA GLN A 141 5.08 -4.59 -19.94
C GLN A 141 6.34 -4.07 -19.27
N ILE A 142 6.46 -2.76 -19.22
CA ILE A 142 7.50 -2.06 -18.45
C ILE A 142 6.88 -1.56 -17.15
N LYS A 143 7.60 -1.70 -16.04
CA LYS A 143 7.07 -1.31 -14.73
C LYS A 143 8.12 -0.85 -13.74
N ALA A 144 7.76 0.11 -12.91
CA ALA A 144 8.48 0.50 -11.70
C ALA A 144 7.67 0.03 -10.48
N ALA A 145 8.30 -0.73 -9.58
CA ALA A 145 7.65 -1.23 -8.37
C ALA A 145 8.51 -0.98 -7.14
N GLY A 146 7.88 -0.64 -6.02
CA GLY A 146 8.57 -0.39 -4.77
C GLY A 146 7.62 -0.11 -3.61
N ALA A 147 8.17 0.42 -2.52
CA ALA A 147 7.41 0.75 -1.33
C ALA A 147 7.35 2.27 -1.13
N TYR A 148 6.13 2.82 -0.99
CA TYR A 148 5.93 4.24 -0.71
C TYR A 148 5.09 4.41 0.54
N HIS A 149 5.65 5.03 1.58
CA HIS A 149 4.98 5.22 2.89
C HIS A 149 4.37 3.93 3.49
N GLY A 150 5.01 2.79 3.26
CA GLY A 150 4.56 1.49 3.76
C GLY A 150 3.47 0.81 2.91
N LEU A 151 3.17 1.33 1.72
CA LEU A 151 2.30 0.72 0.74
C LEU A 151 3.12 0.11 -0.39
N SER A 152 2.62 -0.99 -0.95
CA SER A 152 3.13 -1.56 -2.20
C SER A 152 2.59 -0.71 -3.35
N VAL A 153 3.49 -0.18 -4.17
CA VAL A 153 3.12 0.65 -5.34
C VAL A 153 3.79 0.09 -6.57
N GLU A 154 2.98 -0.13 -7.61
CA GLU A 154 3.45 -0.46 -8.96
C GLU A 154 2.90 0.57 -9.95
N VAL A 155 3.77 1.06 -10.84
CA VAL A 155 3.38 1.87 -12.00
C VAL A 155 3.89 1.17 -13.25
N TRP A 156 3.03 1.02 -14.27
CA TRP A 156 3.36 0.28 -15.49
C TRP A 156 2.83 0.94 -16.76
N ASP A 157 3.38 0.51 -17.89
CA ASP A 157 2.84 0.76 -19.23
C ASP A 157 3.12 -0.42 -20.18
N LEU A 158 2.49 -0.42 -21.36
CA LEU A 158 2.66 -1.42 -22.41
C LEU A 158 3.28 -0.80 -23.66
N ILE A 159 4.51 -1.20 -23.96
CA ILE A 159 5.24 -0.76 -25.15
C ILE A 159 5.33 -1.87 -26.20
N THR A 160 5.71 -1.52 -27.43
CA THR A 160 6.06 -2.53 -28.44
C THR A 160 7.50 -3.04 -28.25
N PRO A 161 7.85 -4.23 -28.76
CA PRO A 161 9.19 -4.79 -28.63
C PRO A 161 10.27 -3.91 -29.26
N GLU A 162 9.99 -3.20 -30.35
CA GLU A 162 10.97 -2.31 -31.00
C GLU A 162 11.37 -1.15 -30.08
N GLN A 163 10.40 -0.57 -29.35
CA GLN A 163 10.65 0.49 -28.37
C GLN A 163 11.50 0.02 -27.17
N SER A 164 11.47 -1.28 -26.86
CA SER A 164 12.32 -1.89 -25.82
C SER A 164 13.75 -2.13 -26.34
N ALA A 165 13.89 -2.57 -27.60
CA ALA A 165 15.17 -2.89 -28.22
C ALA A 165 16.05 -1.65 -28.50
N ASP A 166 15.45 -0.55 -28.99
CA ASP A 166 16.17 0.69 -29.32
C ASP A 166 16.91 1.30 -28.11
N GLN A 167 16.49 0.98 -26.89
CA GLN A 167 17.10 1.50 -25.66
C GLN A 167 18.08 0.52 -25.00
N ALA A 168 18.00 -0.79 -25.28
CA ALA A 168 18.99 -1.75 -24.80
C ALA A 168 20.36 -1.52 -25.48
N GLU A 169 20.36 -1.15 -26.77
CA GLU A 169 21.58 -0.79 -27.50
C GLU A 169 22.20 0.52 -27.01
N ALA A 170 21.39 1.47 -26.55
CA ALA A 170 21.85 2.77 -26.05
C ALA A 170 22.64 2.71 -24.72
N VAL A 171 22.49 1.62 -23.94
CA VAL A 171 23.21 1.41 -22.66
C VAL A 171 24.52 0.63 -22.85
N SER A 172 24.76 0.07 -24.04
CA SER A 172 25.92 -0.78 -24.34
C SER A 172 27.12 -0.05 -24.97
N VAL A 173 27.19 1.28 -24.90
CA VAL A 173 28.29 2.10 -25.47
C VAL A 173 29.03 2.89 -24.39
#